data_AF-A0A964QDF2-F1
#
_entry.id   AF-A0A964QDF2-F1
#
_cell.length_a   1.000
_cell.length_b   1.000
_cell.length_c   1.000
_cell.angle_alpha   90.00
_cell.angle_beta   90.00
_cell.angle_gamma   90.00
#
_symmetry.space_group_name_H-M   'P 1'
#
loop_
_entity.id
_entity.type
_entity.pdbx_description
1 polymer ?
#
loop_
_entity_poly.entity_id
_entity_poly.type
_entity_poly.pdbx_seq_one_letter_code
_entity_poly.pdbx_strand_id
1 'polypeptide(L)'
;MPLPDLLSLRRSMKITLFTLGILLSVAACGLLIAHTRSFSLKRDTAVMIGTTLPELRSTVSLLKANQEAEQHFFRSALSAREEQASVYILPAGPAASRAVSVLQSIARVLRETGESQGSIDALSFQEKASDHGDYKTVSATLKMTSDFRFVARFLSILALSGDMMIRDVFSDEASSTFLRQVNESAPLSLKAAEDFLYGDLLTYAAEPDQVEQAMLQDIPEEMQPDIRAFVLASGLADVRRSLSDIAPNLKKERIWPLPFLTVDSLQRDGEKWQIGLTFYRR
;
A
#
# COMPACT_ATOMS: atom_id res chain seq x y z
N MET A 1 33.26 -101.02 18.72
CA MET A 1 32.68 -99.77 18.19
C MET A 1 32.19 -100.05 16.77
N PRO A 2 30.88 -100.05 16.51
CA PRO A 2 30.38 -100.27 15.15
C PRO A 2 30.69 -99.03 14.29
N LEU A 3 31.26 -99.26 13.11
CA LEU A 3 31.49 -98.20 12.11
C LEU A 3 30.12 -97.69 11.63
N PRO A 4 29.90 -96.36 11.60
CA PRO A 4 28.64 -95.81 11.15
C PRO A 4 28.42 -96.13 9.66
N ASP A 5 27.19 -96.56 9.36
CA ASP A 5 26.75 -97.09 8.08
C ASP A 5 26.84 -95.99 6.99
N LEU A 6 27.83 -96.09 6.10
CA LEU A 6 28.17 -95.05 5.09
C LEU A 6 27.00 -94.68 4.17
N LEU A 7 26.02 -95.58 4.01
CA LEU A 7 24.81 -95.35 3.23
C LEU A 7 23.82 -94.40 3.93
N SER A 8 23.76 -94.42 5.27
CA SER A 8 22.91 -93.53 6.07
C SER A 8 23.40 -92.08 6.04
N LEU A 9 24.73 -91.90 6.08
CA LEU A 9 25.41 -90.61 5.97
C LEU A 9 25.18 -89.95 4.61
N ARG A 10 25.27 -90.73 3.53
CA ARG A 10 25.03 -90.25 2.16
C ARG A 10 23.56 -89.87 1.91
N ARG A 11 22.61 -90.56 2.56
CA ARG A 11 21.18 -90.19 2.52
C ARG A 11 20.89 -88.93 3.31
N SER A 12 21.41 -88.81 4.54
CA SER A 12 21.23 -87.63 5.38
C SER A 12 21.80 -86.37 4.69
N MET A 13 22.99 -86.47 4.10
CA MET A 13 23.64 -85.37 3.38
C MET A 13 22.84 -84.88 2.16
N LYS A 14 22.18 -85.79 1.42
CA LYS A 14 21.29 -85.41 0.30
C LYS A 14 20.03 -84.71 0.79
N ILE A 15 19.45 -85.16 1.90
CA ILE A 15 18.26 -84.55 2.49
C ILE A 15 18.58 -83.14 3.01
N THR A 16 19.72 -82.96 3.70
CA THR A 16 20.15 -81.65 4.20
C THR A 16 20.46 -80.66 3.08
N LEU A 17 21.08 -81.12 1.98
CA LEU A 17 21.32 -80.28 0.80
C LEU A 17 20.00 -79.86 0.13
N PHE A 18 19.03 -80.76 0.06
CA PHE A 18 17.72 -80.48 -0.54
C PHE A 18 16.91 -79.51 0.32
N THR A 19 16.86 -79.69 1.64
CA THR A 19 16.16 -78.76 2.55
C THR A 19 16.83 -77.39 2.59
N LEU A 20 18.17 -77.33 2.56
CA LEU A 20 18.91 -76.07 2.46
C LEU A 20 18.65 -75.36 1.12
N GLY A 21 18.59 -76.11 0.02
CA GLY A 21 18.25 -75.58 -1.30
C GLY A 21 16.85 -74.97 -1.34
N ILE A 22 15.85 -75.66 -0.76
CA ILE A 22 14.48 -75.12 -0.63
C ILE A 22 14.49 -73.85 0.23
N LEU A 23 15.20 -73.85 1.36
CA LEU A 23 15.27 -72.70 2.26
C LEU A 23 15.88 -71.47 1.56
N LEU A 24 16.97 -71.68 0.81
CA LEU A 24 17.61 -70.64 0.00
C LEU A 24 16.69 -70.13 -1.11
N SER A 25 15.96 -71.01 -1.79
CA SER A 25 14.97 -70.60 -2.81
C SER A 25 13.83 -69.77 -2.21
N VAL A 26 13.31 -70.14 -1.04
CA VAL A 26 12.27 -69.37 -0.35
C VAL A 26 12.81 -68.01 0.09
N ALA A 27 14.03 -67.96 0.63
CA ALA A 27 14.68 -66.71 1.02
C ALA A 27 14.91 -65.78 -0.18
N ALA A 28 15.40 -66.32 -1.30
CA ALA A 28 15.60 -65.56 -2.54
C ALA A 28 14.28 -65.02 -3.10
N CYS A 29 13.21 -65.82 -3.06
CA CYS A 29 11.88 -65.40 -3.48
C CYS A 29 11.34 -64.27 -2.57
N GLY A 30 11.51 -64.39 -1.24
CA GLY A 30 11.15 -63.35 -0.29
C GLY A 30 11.89 -62.04 -0.52
N LEU A 31 13.18 -62.11 -0.83
CA LEU A 31 14.02 -60.94 -1.14
C LEU A 31 13.57 -60.24 -2.43
N LEU A 32 13.24 -61.01 -3.48
CA LEU A 32 12.68 -60.47 -4.73
C LEU A 32 11.33 -59.79 -4.52
N ILE A 33 10.45 -60.36 -3.67
CA ILE A 33 9.16 -59.75 -3.34
C ILE A 33 9.37 -58.45 -2.54
N ALA A 34 10.28 -58.44 -1.57
CA ALA A 34 10.61 -57.23 -0.82
C ALA A 34 11.19 -56.13 -1.73
N HIS A 35 12.06 -56.50 -2.66
CA HIS A 35 12.69 -55.57 -3.59
C HIS A 35 11.69 -55.00 -4.59
N THR A 36 10.77 -55.81 -5.12
CA THR A 36 9.72 -55.34 -6.04
C THR A 36 8.72 -54.41 -5.33
N ARG A 37 8.35 -54.71 -4.06
CA ARG A 37 7.54 -53.79 -3.24
C ARG A 37 8.23 -52.45 -2.97
N SER A 38 9.50 -52.48 -2.60
CA SER A 38 10.27 -51.24 -2.38
C SER A 38 10.42 -50.42 -3.67
N PHE A 39 10.63 -51.10 -4.81
CA PHE A 39 10.73 -50.42 -6.10
C PHE A 39 9.39 -49.81 -6.54
N SER A 40 8.26 -50.49 -6.31
CA SER A 40 6.92 -49.96 -6.59
C SER A 40 6.64 -48.70 -5.77
N LEU A 41 6.90 -48.73 -4.46
CA LEU A 41 6.72 -47.58 -3.57
C LEU A 41 7.55 -46.36 -4.02
N LYS A 42 8.82 -46.59 -4.38
CA LYS A 42 9.69 -45.52 -4.90
C LYS A 42 9.21 -44.98 -6.25
N ARG A 43 8.70 -45.85 -7.13
CA ARG A 43 8.14 -45.46 -8.42
C ARG A 43 6.90 -44.59 -8.25
N ASP A 44 5.99 -44.99 -7.37
CA ASP A 44 4.74 -44.25 -7.14
C ASP A 44 5.02 -42.87 -6.52
N THR A 45 5.99 -42.78 -5.60
CA THR A 45 6.42 -41.50 -5.02
C THR A 45 7.07 -40.60 -6.08
N ALA A 46 7.94 -41.16 -6.94
CA ALA A 46 8.61 -40.40 -8.00
C ALA A 46 7.63 -39.92 -9.10
N VAL A 47 6.63 -40.73 -9.44
CA VAL A 47 5.57 -40.34 -10.38
C VAL A 47 4.73 -39.22 -9.79
N MET A 48 4.36 -39.30 -8.52
CA MET A 48 3.57 -38.26 -7.84
C MET A 48 4.33 -36.93 -7.70
N ILE A 49 5.64 -36.97 -7.44
CA ILE A 49 6.50 -35.77 -7.47
C ILE A 49 6.60 -35.23 -8.91
N GLY A 50 6.77 -36.10 -9.90
CA GLY A 50 6.83 -35.71 -11.31
C GLY A 50 5.56 -35.04 -11.83
N THR A 51 4.39 -35.39 -11.30
CA THR A 51 3.11 -34.78 -11.67
C THR A 51 2.82 -33.47 -10.94
N THR A 52 3.34 -33.27 -9.73
CA THR A 52 3.10 -32.06 -8.91
C THR A 52 4.11 -30.94 -9.17
N LEU A 53 5.33 -31.27 -9.61
CA LEU A 53 6.37 -30.28 -9.92
C LEU A 53 6.00 -29.26 -11.01
N PRO A 54 5.35 -29.65 -12.13
CA PRO A 54 4.96 -28.71 -13.19
C PRO A 54 3.92 -27.70 -12.71
N GLU A 55 2.97 -28.14 -11.88
CA GLU A 55 1.94 -27.29 -11.28
C GLU A 55 2.57 -26.29 -10.32
N LEU A 56 3.46 -26.73 -9.43
CA LEU A 56 4.19 -25.80 -8.55
C LEU A 56 5.04 -24.79 -9.34
N ARG A 57 5.68 -25.21 -10.44
CA ARG A 57 6.42 -24.29 -11.32
C ARG A 57 5.52 -23.27 -12.00
N SER A 58 4.34 -23.67 -12.46
CA SER A 58 3.39 -22.73 -13.07
C SER A 58 2.85 -21.74 -12.04
N THR A 59 2.52 -22.21 -10.83
CA THR A 59 2.09 -21.35 -9.73
C THR A 59 3.19 -20.35 -9.34
N VAL A 60 4.43 -20.80 -9.15
CA VAL A 60 5.55 -19.90 -8.83
C VAL A 60 5.83 -18.90 -9.96
N SER A 61 5.76 -19.34 -11.22
CA SER A 61 5.92 -18.44 -12.36
C SER A 61 4.82 -17.39 -12.43
N LEU A 62 3.58 -17.77 -12.13
CA LEU A 62 2.44 -16.85 -12.11
C LEU A 62 2.53 -15.87 -10.95
N LEU A 63 2.88 -16.33 -9.75
CA LEU A 63 3.12 -15.46 -8.60
C LEU A 63 4.24 -14.46 -8.86
N LYS A 64 5.32 -14.91 -9.49
CA LYS A 64 6.43 -14.03 -9.88
C LYS A 64 6.00 -13.00 -10.93
N ALA A 65 5.22 -13.41 -11.94
CA ALA A 65 4.69 -12.49 -12.95
C ALA A 65 3.74 -11.45 -12.33
N ASN A 66 2.91 -11.84 -11.36
CA ASN A 66 2.05 -10.92 -10.62
C ASN A 66 2.88 -9.92 -9.79
N GLN A 67 3.91 -10.40 -9.08
CA GLN A 67 4.81 -9.53 -8.32
C GLN A 67 5.52 -8.51 -9.22
N GLU A 68 6.03 -8.94 -10.37
CA GLU A 68 6.67 -8.04 -11.35
C GLU A 68 5.66 -7.03 -11.91
N ALA A 69 4.45 -7.47 -12.26
CA ALA A 69 3.39 -6.58 -12.73
C ALA A 69 3.01 -5.53 -11.68
N GLU A 70 2.82 -5.92 -10.42
CA GLU A 70 2.54 -5.01 -9.30
C GLU A 70 3.66 -3.98 -9.10
N GLN A 71 4.92 -4.40 -9.15
CA GLN A 71 6.06 -3.49 -9.06
C GLN A 71 6.06 -2.47 -10.22
N HIS A 72 5.73 -2.92 -11.44
CA HIS A 72 5.59 -2.03 -12.59
C HIS A 72 4.42 -1.05 -12.44
N PHE A 73 3.27 -1.49 -11.93
CA PHE A 73 2.13 -0.61 -11.63
C PHE A 73 2.50 0.43 -10.58
N PHE A 74 3.16 0.02 -9.51
CA PHE A 74 3.59 0.93 -8.45
C PHE A 74 4.55 2.01 -8.96
N ARG A 75 5.58 1.62 -9.74
CA ARG A 75 6.52 2.56 -10.37
C ARG A 75 5.81 3.52 -11.33
N SER A 76 4.86 3.01 -12.10
CA SER A 76 4.10 3.83 -13.05
C SER A 76 3.18 4.82 -12.33
N ALA A 77 2.53 4.40 -11.25
CA ALA A 77 1.70 5.27 -10.42
C ALA A 77 2.56 6.37 -9.75
N LEU A 78 3.72 6.00 -9.22
CA LEU A 78 4.67 6.97 -8.65
C LEU A 78 5.15 7.97 -9.69
N SER A 79 5.56 7.51 -10.88
CA SER A 79 5.99 8.40 -11.97
C SER A 79 4.87 9.31 -12.46
N ALA A 80 3.64 8.81 -12.59
CA ALA A 80 2.48 9.62 -12.95
C ALA A 80 2.19 10.69 -11.89
N ARG A 81 2.41 10.37 -10.62
CA ARG A 81 2.29 11.34 -9.51
C ARG A 81 3.42 12.35 -9.49
N GLU A 82 4.65 11.95 -9.79
CA GLU A 82 5.78 12.89 -9.95
C GLU A 82 5.52 13.86 -11.11
N GLU A 83 4.96 13.37 -12.22
CA GLU A 83 4.53 14.22 -13.33
C GLU A 83 3.42 15.18 -12.88
N GLN A 84 2.40 14.69 -12.17
CA GLN A 84 1.34 15.53 -11.60
C GLN A 84 1.90 16.58 -10.65
N ALA A 85 2.83 16.23 -9.77
CA ALA A 85 3.50 17.16 -8.87
C ALA A 85 4.26 18.24 -9.66
N SER A 86 4.99 17.86 -10.71
CA SER A 86 5.73 18.81 -11.53
C SER A 86 4.83 19.79 -12.31
N VAL A 87 3.65 19.34 -12.75
CA VAL A 87 2.74 20.13 -13.58
C VAL A 87 1.78 20.98 -12.75
N TYR A 88 1.30 20.44 -11.63
CA TYR A 88 0.21 21.02 -10.85
C TYR A 88 0.67 21.67 -9.54
N ILE A 89 1.64 21.06 -8.85
CA ILE A 89 2.09 21.50 -7.52
C ILE A 89 3.18 22.58 -7.63
N LEU A 90 4.14 22.42 -8.55
CA LEU A 90 5.28 23.33 -8.75
C LEU A 90 5.46 23.76 -10.23
N PRO A 91 4.53 24.54 -10.80
CA PRO A 91 4.52 24.86 -12.23
C PRO A 91 5.64 25.82 -12.68
N ALA A 92 6.29 25.57 -13.81
CA ALA A 92 7.39 26.40 -14.34
C ALA A 92 6.96 27.80 -14.88
N GLY A 93 5.67 28.03 -15.12
CA GLY A 93 5.12 29.25 -15.76
C GLY A 93 4.16 30.04 -14.86
N PRO A 94 3.56 31.15 -15.34
CA PRO A 94 2.75 32.06 -14.52
C PRO A 94 1.55 31.33 -13.88
N ALA A 95 1.73 30.95 -12.61
CA ALA A 95 0.80 30.14 -11.82
C ALA A 95 -0.33 30.96 -11.19
N ALA A 96 -0.28 32.30 -11.29
CA ALA A 96 -1.18 33.20 -10.59
C ALA A 96 -2.65 33.01 -11.00
N SER A 97 -2.95 32.92 -12.31
CA SER A 97 -4.32 32.71 -12.79
C SER A 97 -4.90 31.37 -12.32
N ARG A 98 -4.09 30.31 -12.33
CA ARG A 98 -4.47 29.00 -11.81
C ARG A 98 -4.71 29.03 -10.31
N ALA A 99 -3.79 29.62 -9.54
CA ALA A 99 -3.93 29.77 -8.09
C ALA A 99 -5.21 30.55 -7.74
N VAL A 100 -5.52 31.61 -8.49
CA VAL A 100 -6.80 32.35 -8.34
C VAL A 100 -7.98 31.43 -8.59
N SER A 101 -8.00 30.69 -9.71
CA SER A 101 -9.10 29.78 -10.04
C SER A 101 -9.28 28.69 -8.99
N VAL A 102 -8.19 28.10 -8.50
CA VAL A 102 -8.22 27.07 -7.46
C VAL A 102 -8.80 27.63 -6.16
N LEU A 103 -8.30 28.77 -5.68
CA LEU A 103 -8.79 29.40 -4.45
C LEU A 103 -10.27 29.82 -4.57
N GLN A 104 -10.67 30.34 -5.72
CA GLN A 104 -12.07 30.68 -6.01
C GLN A 104 -12.97 29.46 -6.06
N SER A 105 -12.50 28.36 -6.64
CA SER A 105 -13.24 27.10 -6.68
C SER A 105 -13.37 26.47 -5.29
N ILE A 106 -12.32 26.48 -4.45
CA ILE A 106 -12.42 26.03 -3.05
C ILE A 106 -13.49 26.85 -2.31
N ALA A 107 -13.43 28.18 -2.43
CA ALA A 107 -14.42 29.05 -1.82
C ALA A 107 -15.85 28.82 -2.35
N ARG A 108 -16.00 28.48 -3.63
CA ARG A 108 -17.28 28.09 -4.23
C ARG A 108 -17.80 26.78 -3.65
N VAL A 109 -16.97 25.74 -3.64
CA VAL A 109 -17.34 24.41 -3.13
C VAL A 109 -17.75 24.49 -1.65
N LEU A 110 -17.04 25.28 -0.84
CA LEU A 110 -17.40 25.51 0.56
C LEU A 110 -18.75 26.21 0.74
N ARG A 111 -19.10 27.14 -0.14
CA ARG A 111 -20.43 27.78 -0.13
C ARG A 111 -21.52 26.81 -0.53
N GLU A 112 -21.26 25.95 -1.52
CA GLU A 112 -22.23 24.96 -2.00
C GLU A 112 -22.55 23.92 -0.93
N THR A 113 -21.62 23.60 -0.03
CA THR A 113 -21.89 22.77 1.15
C THR A 113 -22.77 23.43 2.22
N GLY A 114 -23.13 24.72 2.06
CA GLY A 114 -24.21 25.38 2.81
C GLY A 114 -23.89 25.77 4.26
N GLU A 115 -22.72 25.42 4.80
CA GLU A 115 -22.43 25.61 6.22
C GLU A 115 -21.93 27.00 6.61
N SER A 116 -21.53 27.83 5.64
CA SER A 116 -20.94 29.15 5.93
C SER A 116 -20.95 30.10 4.73
N GLN A 117 -21.04 31.41 5.02
CA GLN A 117 -21.08 32.46 3.99
C GLN A 117 -19.74 33.17 3.90
N GLY A 118 -19.15 33.19 2.70
CA GLY A 118 -17.87 33.86 2.47
C GLY A 118 -17.64 34.24 1.02
N SER A 119 -17.00 35.38 0.80
CA SER A 119 -16.53 35.80 -0.53
C SER A 119 -15.04 36.11 -0.50
N ILE A 120 -14.35 35.71 -1.56
CA ILE A 120 -13.03 36.24 -1.87
C ILE A 120 -13.24 37.59 -2.55
N ASP A 121 -12.72 38.65 -1.95
CA ASP A 121 -12.90 40.02 -2.43
C ASP A 121 -11.77 40.44 -3.37
N ALA A 122 -10.54 40.07 -3.04
CA ALA A 122 -9.37 40.38 -3.87
C ALA A 122 -8.25 39.38 -3.63
N LEU A 123 -7.49 39.07 -4.68
CA LEU A 123 -6.24 38.33 -4.60
C LEU A 123 -5.19 39.11 -5.37
N SER A 124 -4.09 39.44 -4.70
CA SER A 124 -2.98 40.21 -5.26
C SER A 124 -1.69 39.42 -5.13
N PHE A 125 -0.86 39.42 -6.16
CA PHE A 125 0.46 38.78 -6.16
C PHE A 125 1.53 39.85 -6.22
N GLN A 126 2.67 39.61 -5.58
CA GLN A 126 3.85 40.43 -5.81
C GLN A 126 4.38 40.19 -7.22
N GLU A 127 4.79 41.26 -7.90
CA GLU A 127 5.25 41.20 -9.30
C GLU A 127 6.57 40.44 -9.48
N LYS A 128 7.39 40.36 -8.44
CA LYS A 128 8.69 39.68 -8.48
C LYS A 128 8.66 38.42 -7.63
N ALA A 129 9.05 37.31 -8.25
CA ALA A 129 9.35 36.10 -7.53
C ALA A 129 10.68 36.25 -6.78
N SER A 130 10.75 35.71 -5.57
CA SER A 130 11.97 35.64 -4.78
C SER A 130 12.57 34.24 -4.86
N ASP A 131 13.89 34.14 -4.90
CA ASP A 131 14.57 32.85 -4.90
C ASP A 131 14.57 32.25 -3.49
N HIS A 132 14.25 30.96 -3.39
CA HIS A 132 14.20 30.19 -2.16
C HIS A 132 14.84 28.81 -2.39
N GLY A 133 16.17 28.76 -2.29
CA GLY A 133 16.93 27.54 -2.61
C GLY A 133 16.79 27.17 -4.09
N ASP A 134 16.33 25.94 -4.35
CA ASP A 134 16.10 25.41 -5.70
C ASP A 134 14.74 25.86 -6.30
N TYR A 135 13.95 26.64 -5.57
CA TYR A 135 12.59 27.04 -5.95
C TYR A 135 12.47 28.57 -6.03
N LYS A 136 11.45 29.02 -6.77
CA LYS A 136 11.00 30.41 -6.76
C LYS A 136 9.72 30.53 -5.97
N THR A 137 9.60 31.60 -5.20
CA THR A 137 8.43 31.90 -4.37
C THR A 137 7.73 33.15 -4.87
N VAL A 138 6.40 33.16 -4.84
CA VAL A 138 5.58 34.33 -5.15
C VAL A 138 4.66 34.58 -3.97
N SER A 139 4.88 35.69 -3.27
CA SER A 139 4.00 36.11 -2.19
C SER A 139 2.70 36.67 -2.76
N ALA A 140 1.60 36.33 -2.11
CA ALA A 140 0.27 36.80 -2.44
C ALA A 140 -0.49 37.24 -1.18
N THR A 141 -1.44 38.15 -1.36
CA THR A 141 -2.35 38.59 -0.32
C THR A 141 -3.77 38.35 -0.79
N LEU A 142 -4.47 37.50 -0.05
CA LEU A 142 -5.87 37.16 -0.24
C LEU A 142 -6.72 37.97 0.76
N LYS A 143 -7.68 38.71 0.26
CA LYS A 143 -8.69 39.43 1.05
C LYS A 143 -10.04 38.73 0.88
N MET A 144 -10.69 38.43 1.99
CA MET A 144 -12.00 37.80 2.00
C MET A 144 -12.90 38.40 3.08
N THR A 145 -14.20 38.42 2.82
CA THR A 145 -15.22 38.81 3.80
C THR A 145 -16.01 37.57 4.16
N SER A 146 -15.91 37.11 5.41
CA SER A 146 -16.54 35.86 5.82
C SER A 146 -16.58 35.66 7.34
N ASP A 147 -17.43 34.73 7.77
CA ASP A 147 -17.45 34.26 9.15
C ASP A 147 -16.18 33.44 9.51
N PHE A 148 -15.93 33.29 10.81
CA PHE A 148 -14.75 32.57 11.28
C PHE A 148 -14.73 31.10 10.86
N ARG A 149 -15.89 30.45 10.77
CA ARG A 149 -15.99 29.01 10.47
C ARG A 149 -15.57 28.74 9.02
N PHE A 150 -16.01 29.57 8.08
CA PHE A 150 -15.59 29.52 6.69
C PHE A 150 -14.08 29.68 6.56
N VAL A 151 -13.50 30.70 7.19
CA VAL A 151 -12.06 30.97 7.10
C VAL A 151 -11.25 29.85 7.73
N ALA A 152 -11.68 29.34 8.89
CA ALA A 152 -11.02 28.20 9.52
C ALA A 152 -11.03 26.97 8.60
N ARG A 153 -12.19 26.63 8.01
CA ARG A 153 -12.30 25.48 7.09
C ARG A 153 -11.51 25.69 5.81
N PHE A 154 -11.53 26.91 5.25
CA PHE A 154 -10.73 27.29 4.09
C PHE A 154 -9.23 27.12 4.36
N LEU A 155 -8.74 27.63 5.50
CA LEU A 155 -7.36 27.48 5.92
C LEU A 155 -6.96 26.02 6.16
N SER A 156 -7.84 25.20 6.74
CA SER A 156 -7.57 23.77 6.91
C SER A 156 -7.39 23.03 5.59
N ILE A 157 -8.15 23.40 4.55
CA ILE A 157 -7.97 22.84 3.20
C ILE A 157 -6.65 23.30 2.59
N LEU A 158 -6.30 24.58 2.77
CA LEU A 158 -5.02 25.11 2.30
C LEU A 158 -3.81 24.49 3.02
N ALA A 159 -3.98 24.07 4.28
CA ALA A 159 -2.92 23.38 5.01
C ALA A 159 -2.55 22.03 4.38
N LEU A 160 -3.47 21.41 3.64
CA LEU A 160 -3.27 20.16 2.90
C LEU A 160 -2.71 20.41 1.49
N SER A 161 -2.23 21.62 1.20
CA SER A 161 -1.66 21.93 -0.10
C SER A 161 -0.29 21.28 -0.27
N GLY A 162 -0.07 20.65 -1.42
CA GLY A 162 1.15 19.88 -1.68
C GLY A 162 1.05 18.41 -1.27
N ASP A 163 0.11 18.04 -0.41
CA ASP A 163 -0.14 16.64 -0.09
C ASP A 163 -0.90 15.99 -1.24
N MET A 164 -0.39 14.86 -1.75
CA MET A 164 -1.09 14.07 -2.78
C MET A 164 -1.47 12.70 -2.27
N MET A 165 -0.65 12.14 -1.40
CA MET A 165 -0.76 10.79 -0.89
C MET A 165 -1.15 10.79 0.58
N ILE A 166 -1.74 9.69 1.03
CA ILE A 166 -2.02 9.48 2.46
C ILE A 166 -0.73 9.63 3.28
N ARG A 167 0.39 9.11 2.78
CA ARG A 167 1.72 9.21 3.41
C ARG A 167 2.17 10.65 3.66
N ASP A 168 1.78 11.61 2.81
CA ASP A 168 2.27 12.99 2.91
C ASP A 168 1.72 13.69 4.17
N VAL A 169 0.57 13.21 4.67
CA VAL A 169 -0.02 13.68 5.93
C VAL A 169 0.72 13.13 7.16
N PHE A 170 1.43 12.00 7.00
CA PHE A 170 2.17 11.36 8.08
C PHE A 170 3.57 11.97 8.17
N SER A 171 4.09 12.12 9.38
CA SER A 171 5.53 12.31 9.53
C SER A 171 6.28 11.04 9.07
N ASP A 172 7.54 11.19 8.68
CA ASP A 172 8.40 10.05 8.33
C ASP A 172 8.47 9.02 9.47
N GLU A 173 8.53 9.52 10.72
CA GLU A 173 8.51 8.68 11.92
C GLU A 173 7.18 7.95 12.11
N ALA A 174 6.04 8.64 11.91
CA ALA A 174 4.72 8.03 12.02
C ALA A 174 4.50 6.95 10.94
N SER A 175 4.90 7.24 9.69
CA SER A 175 4.86 6.29 8.58
C SER A 175 5.66 5.02 8.90
N SER A 176 6.90 5.17 9.36
CA SER A 176 7.77 4.03 9.70
C SER A 176 7.25 3.24 10.91
N THR A 177 6.69 3.94 11.90
CA THR A 177 6.11 3.31 13.10
C THR A 177 4.86 2.50 12.76
N PHE A 178 3.98 3.05 11.92
CA PHE A 178 2.80 2.36 11.40
C PHE A 178 3.18 1.07 10.68
N LEU A 179 4.09 1.14 9.72
CA LEU A 179 4.52 -0.05 8.95
C LEU A 179 5.21 -1.09 9.84
N ARG A 180 6.02 -0.65 10.81
CA ARG A 180 6.64 -1.56 11.78
C ARG A 180 5.59 -2.27 12.63
N GLN A 181 4.61 -1.54 13.16
CA GLN A 181 3.54 -2.11 13.96
C GLN A 181 2.73 -3.14 13.17
N VAL A 182 2.37 -2.82 11.92
CA VAL A 182 1.68 -3.78 11.04
C VAL A 182 2.56 -5.00 10.75
N ASN A 183 3.85 -4.81 10.48
CA ASN A 183 4.78 -5.92 10.21
C ASN A 183 4.97 -6.86 11.42
N GLU A 184 4.99 -6.32 12.64
CA GLU A 184 5.13 -7.12 13.86
C GLU A 184 3.84 -7.88 14.21
N SER A 185 2.68 -7.25 14.01
CA SER A 185 1.37 -7.78 14.42
C SER A 185 0.69 -8.63 13.35
N ALA A 186 0.77 -8.22 12.09
CA ALA A 186 0.07 -8.83 10.95
C ALA A 186 0.92 -8.72 9.66
N PRO A 187 2.02 -9.52 9.53
CA PRO A 187 2.96 -9.41 8.42
C PRO A 187 2.31 -9.54 7.03
N LEU A 188 1.23 -10.32 6.92
CA LEU A 188 0.50 -10.53 5.67
C LEU A 188 -0.21 -9.25 5.20
N SER A 189 -0.55 -8.35 6.12
CA SER A 189 -1.22 -7.07 5.84
C SER A 189 -0.25 -5.93 5.53
N LEU A 190 1.07 -6.17 5.61
CA LEU A 190 2.08 -5.13 5.37
C LEU A 190 1.91 -4.49 3.98
N LYS A 191 1.61 -5.29 2.96
CA LYS A 191 1.38 -4.80 1.61
C LYS A 191 0.17 -3.87 1.53
N ALA A 192 -0.94 -4.24 2.16
CA ALA A 192 -2.15 -3.41 2.21
C ALA A 192 -1.89 -2.08 2.96
N ALA A 193 -1.07 -2.11 4.02
CA ALA A 193 -0.65 -0.91 4.75
C ALA A 193 0.26 0.00 3.91
N GLU A 194 1.19 -0.56 3.13
CA GLU A 194 1.99 0.20 2.17
C GLU A 194 1.09 0.83 1.09
N ASP A 195 0.21 0.05 0.47
CA ASP A 195 -0.70 0.52 -0.57
C ASP A 195 -1.66 1.59 -0.05
N PHE A 196 -2.06 1.50 1.23
CA PHE A 196 -2.80 2.55 1.93
C PHE A 196 -1.98 3.85 2.02
N LEU A 197 -0.74 3.82 2.50
CA LEU A 197 0.10 5.02 2.58
C LEU A 197 0.32 5.66 1.20
N TYR A 198 0.52 4.84 0.17
CA TYR A 198 0.61 5.29 -1.21
C TYR A 198 -0.75 5.46 -1.88
N GLY A 199 -1.85 5.52 -1.13
CA GLY A 199 -3.18 5.85 -1.63
C GLY A 199 -3.29 7.33 -2.03
N ASP A 200 -4.22 7.66 -2.92
CA ASP A 200 -4.55 9.05 -3.25
C ASP A 200 -5.34 9.71 -2.11
N LEU A 201 -4.86 10.86 -1.61
CA LEU A 201 -5.43 11.52 -0.44
C LEU A 201 -6.87 12.00 -0.68
N LEU A 202 -7.18 12.47 -1.89
CA LEU A 202 -8.53 12.93 -2.22
C LEU A 202 -9.53 11.78 -2.27
N THR A 203 -9.10 10.63 -2.79
CA THR A 203 -9.88 9.39 -2.78
C THR A 203 -10.15 8.93 -1.35
N TYR A 204 -9.13 8.97 -0.48
CA TYR A 204 -9.34 8.74 0.95
C TYR A 204 -10.34 9.72 1.54
N ALA A 205 -10.20 11.03 1.30
CA ALA A 205 -11.10 12.01 1.86
C ALA A 205 -12.57 11.79 1.43
N ALA A 206 -12.80 11.40 0.18
CA ALA A 206 -14.14 11.14 -0.34
C ALA A 206 -14.79 9.87 0.27
N GLU A 207 -14.02 8.82 0.51
CA GLU A 207 -14.53 7.51 0.95
C GLU A 207 -13.66 6.89 2.07
N PRO A 208 -13.49 7.58 3.22
CA PRO A 208 -12.43 7.25 4.17
C PRO A 208 -12.66 5.90 4.86
N ASP A 209 -13.92 5.56 5.15
CA ASP A 209 -14.27 4.30 5.80
C ASP A 209 -14.01 3.10 4.88
N GLN A 210 -14.23 3.24 3.57
CA GLN A 210 -13.97 2.16 2.61
C GLN A 210 -12.46 1.91 2.46
N VAL A 211 -11.68 2.99 2.34
CA VAL A 211 -10.22 2.91 2.20
C VAL A 211 -9.57 2.33 3.47
N GLU A 212 -10.02 2.74 4.66
CA GLU A 212 -9.55 2.15 5.91
C GLU A 212 -9.98 0.69 6.06
N GLN A 213 -11.21 0.34 5.69
CA GLN A 213 -11.66 -1.06 5.77
C GLN A 213 -10.85 -1.98 4.84
N ALA A 214 -10.48 -1.50 3.65
CA ALA A 214 -9.61 -2.25 2.74
C ALA A 214 -8.22 -2.50 3.34
N MET A 215 -7.65 -1.51 4.03
CA MET A 215 -6.37 -1.66 4.74
C MET A 215 -6.48 -2.65 5.92
N LEU A 216 -7.60 -2.62 6.65
CA LEU A 216 -7.80 -3.44 7.87
C LEU A 216 -8.26 -4.87 7.58
N GLN A 217 -8.61 -5.22 6.34
CA GLN A 217 -9.27 -6.47 6.00
C GLN A 217 -8.50 -7.72 6.48
N ASP A 218 -7.18 -7.70 6.37
CA ASP A 218 -6.31 -8.82 6.75
C ASP A 218 -5.73 -8.68 8.18
N ILE A 219 -6.08 -7.60 8.87
CA ILE A 219 -5.59 -7.29 10.21
C ILE A 219 -6.53 -7.93 11.25
N PRO A 220 -6.01 -8.63 12.27
CA PRO A 220 -6.83 -9.22 13.33
C PRO A 220 -7.77 -8.19 13.97
N GLU A 221 -9.05 -8.55 14.13
CA GLU A 221 -10.11 -7.65 14.61
C GLU A 221 -9.76 -6.95 15.94
N GLU A 222 -9.04 -7.66 16.82
CA GLU A 222 -8.58 -7.18 18.12
C GLU A 222 -7.66 -5.95 18.02
N MET A 223 -6.89 -5.83 16.93
CA MET A 223 -5.89 -4.78 16.71
C MET A 223 -6.38 -3.65 15.80
N GLN A 224 -7.49 -3.87 15.08
CA GLN A 224 -8.05 -2.85 14.17
C GLN A 224 -8.35 -1.51 14.87
N PRO A 225 -8.89 -1.46 16.11
CA PRO A 225 -9.16 -0.19 16.78
C PRO A 225 -7.89 0.63 17.04
N ASP A 226 -6.81 -0.01 17.49
CA ASP A 226 -5.54 0.65 17.80
C ASP A 226 -4.88 1.20 16.55
N ILE A 227 -4.90 0.41 15.46
CA ILE A 227 -4.36 0.82 14.17
C ILE A 227 -5.17 1.98 13.59
N ARG A 228 -6.50 1.94 13.68
CA ARG A 228 -7.35 3.04 13.23
C ARG A 228 -7.11 4.30 14.06
N ALA A 229 -7.00 4.17 15.39
CA ALA A 229 -6.71 5.30 16.27
C ALA A 229 -5.35 5.93 15.93
N PHE A 230 -4.32 5.13 15.68
CA PHE A 230 -3.00 5.60 15.26
C PHE A 230 -3.07 6.39 13.94
N VAL A 231 -3.72 5.82 12.93
CA VAL A 231 -3.87 6.43 11.60
C VAL A 231 -4.61 7.76 11.68
N LEU A 232 -5.68 7.84 12.46
CA LEU A 232 -6.43 9.08 12.66
C LEU A 232 -5.62 10.14 13.43
N ALA A 233 -4.88 9.72 14.47
CA ALA A 233 -4.02 10.60 15.25
C ALA A 233 -2.82 11.14 14.46
N SER A 234 -2.43 10.45 13.38
CA SER A 234 -1.33 10.86 12.49
C SER A 234 -1.71 11.97 11.49
N GLY A 235 -2.91 12.55 11.61
CA GLY A 235 -3.36 13.70 10.82
C GLY A 235 -4.57 13.41 9.92
N LEU A 236 -4.91 12.14 9.67
CA LEU A 236 -6.07 11.82 8.82
C LEU A 236 -7.43 12.22 9.43
N ALA A 237 -7.51 12.40 10.75
CA ALA A 237 -8.69 13.00 11.37
C ALA A 237 -8.98 14.41 10.82
N ASP A 238 -7.93 15.20 10.59
CA ASP A 238 -8.06 16.56 10.05
C ASP A 238 -8.44 16.54 8.58
N VAL A 239 -7.91 15.58 7.81
CA VAL A 239 -8.28 15.33 6.42
C VAL A 239 -9.77 14.98 6.32
N ARG A 240 -10.25 14.01 7.10
CA ARG A 240 -11.68 13.63 7.14
C ARG A 240 -12.56 14.84 7.43
N ARG A 241 -12.24 15.58 8.50
CA ARG A 241 -13.03 16.74 8.94
C ARG A 241 -13.04 17.87 7.91
N SER A 242 -11.92 18.10 7.22
CA SER A 242 -11.77 19.27 6.34
C SER A 242 -12.21 18.99 4.91
N LEU A 243 -11.91 17.78 4.39
CA LEU A 243 -12.09 17.43 2.99
C LEU A 243 -13.30 16.55 2.70
N SER A 244 -13.84 15.75 3.63
CA SER A 244 -14.79 14.69 3.24
C SER A 244 -16.04 15.18 2.49
N ASP A 245 -16.67 16.25 2.94
CA ASP A 245 -17.88 16.77 2.27
C ASP A 245 -17.57 17.45 0.92
N ILE A 246 -16.34 17.91 0.73
CA ILE A 246 -15.95 18.70 -0.44
C ILE A 246 -15.15 17.89 -1.46
N ALA A 247 -14.55 16.78 -1.06
CA ALA A 247 -13.68 15.96 -1.89
C ALA A 247 -14.35 15.47 -3.19
N PRO A 248 -15.64 15.04 -3.19
CA PRO A 248 -16.33 14.71 -4.43
C PRO A 248 -16.41 15.88 -5.41
N ASN A 249 -16.65 17.10 -4.90
CA ASN A 249 -16.73 18.31 -5.72
C ASN A 249 -15.35 18.74 -6.22
N LEU A 250 -14.32 18.66 -5.37
CA LEU A 250 -12.94 18.94 -5.75
C LEU A 250 -12.46 17.98 -6.86
N LYS A 251 -12.83 16.71 -6.78
CA LYS A 251 -12.56 15.68 -7.80
C LYS A 251 -13.28 15.99 -9.12
N LYS A 252 -14.55 16.39 -9.04
CA LYS A 252 -15.37 16.76 -10.20
C LYS A 252 -14.84 18.00 -10.93
N GLU A 253 -14.45 19.03 -10.19
CA GLU A 253 -13.89 20.26 -10.76
C GLU A 253 -12.41 20.13 -11.17
N ARG A 254 -11.76 18.99 -10.92
CA ARG A 254 -10.34 18.74 -11.20
C ARG A 254 -9.41 19.81 -10.60
N ILE A 255 -9.74 20.23 -9.37
CA ILE A 255 -8.98 21.24 -8.62
C ILE A 255 -7.75 20.62 -7.95
N TRP A 256 -7.79 19.30 -7.70
CA TRP A 256 -6.73 18.55 -7.04
C TRP A 256 -5.70 18.00 -8.04
N PRO A 257 -4.40 17.98 -7.71
CA PRO A 257 -3.81 18.44 -6.45
C PRO A 257 -3.72 19.97 -6.34
N LEU A 258 -3.73 20.46 -5.10
CA LEU A 258 -3.59 21.89 -4.85
C LEU A 258 -2.18 22.38 -5.18
N PRO A 259 -2.02 23.63 -5.67
CA PRO A 259 -0.71 24.27 -5.81
C PRO A 259 0.01 24.29 -4.46
N PHE A 260 1.33 24.07 -4.44
CA PHE A 260 2.08 24.15 -3.19
C PHE A 260 2.10 25.59 -2.69
N LEU A 261 1.51 25.80 -1.51
CA LEU A 261 1.43 27.10 -0.88
C LEU A 261 1.60 27.00 0.64
N THR A 262 2.04 28.09 1.26
CA THR A 262 2.06 28.24 2.71
C THR A 262 1.25 29.47 3.11
N VAL A 263 0.63 29.40 4.30
CA VAL A 263 -0.05 30.54 4.92
C VAL A 263 0.93 31.21 5.87
N ASP A 264 1.33 32.44 5.55
CA ASP A 264 2.40 33.14 6.28
C ASP A 264 1.85 34.07 7.37
N SER A 265 0.67 34.65 7.14
CA SER A 265 0.06 35.57 8.09
C SER A 265 -1.46 35.58 7.98
N LEU A 266 -2.12 35.85 9.10
CA LEU A 266 -3.56 36.01 9.20
C LEU A 266 -3.86 37.28 9.99
N GLN A 267 -4.56 38.22 9.36
CA GLN A 267 -5.03 39.45 9.99
C GLN A 267 -6.55 39.53 9.85
N ARG A 268 -7.20 40.01 10.90
CA ARG A 268 -8.65 40.16 10.97
C ARG A 268 -9.01 41.61 11.32
N ASP A 269 -9.93 42.18 10.55
CA ASP A 269 -10.56 43.47 10.82
C ASP A 269 -12.09 43.32 10.64
N GLY A 270 -12.80 43.09 11.74
CA GLY A 270 -14.24 42.76 11.72
C GLY A 270 -14.53 41.43 11.04
N GLU A 271 -15.28 41.47 9.94
CA GLU A 271 -15.59 40.32 9.07
C GLU A 271 -14.62 40.18 7.89
N LYS A 272 -13.67 41.12 7.76
CA LYS A 272 -12.66 41.09 6.71
C LYS A 272 -11.42 40.36 7.22
N TRP A 273 -10.93 39.46 6.41
CA TRP A 273 -9.73 38.68 6.65
C TRP A 273 -8.72 38.98 5.56
N GLN A 274 -7.48 39.18 5.98
CA GLN A 274 -6.33 39.30 5.11
C GLN A 274 -5.38 38.15 5.40
N ILE A 275 -5.15 37.33 4.38
CA ILE A 275 -4.33 36.12 4.47
C ILE A 275 -3.10 36.32 3.59
N GLY A 276 -1.92 36.28 4.18
CA GLY A 276 -0.66 36.24 3.46
C GLY A 276 -0.37 34.80 3.04
N LEU A 277 -0.11 34.60 1.75
CA LEU A 277 0.19 33.30 1.16
C LEU A 277 1.52 33.37 0.43
N THR A 278 2.28 32.28 0.45
CA THR A 278 3.46 32.11 -0.42
C THR A 278 3.26 30.90 -1.31
N PHE A 279 3.32 31.11 -2.62
CA PHE A 279 3.24 30.05 -3.63
C PHE A 279 4.63 29.62 -4.07
N TYR A 280 4.84 28.32 -4.20
CA TYR A 280 6.11 27.75 -4.65
C TYR A 280 6.02 27.35 -6.11
N ARG A 281 7.11 27.56 -6.83
CA ARG A 281 7.29 27.08 -8.21
C ARG A 281 8.73 26.65 -8.45
N ARG A 282 8.93 25.78 -9.44
CA ARG A 282 10.25 25.36 -9.90
C ARG A 282 10.88 26.38 -10.84
#